data_AF-A0A2P8WIF8-F1
#
_entry.id   AF-A0A2P8WIF8-F1
#
_cell.length_a   1.000
_cell.length_b   1.000
_cell.length_c   1.000
_cell.angle_alpha   90.00
_cell.angle_beta   90.00
_cell.angle_gamma   90.00
#
_symmetry.space_group_name_H-M   'P 1'
#
loop_
_entity.id
_entity.type
_entity.pdbx_description
1 polymer ?
#
loop_
_entity_poly.entity_id
_entity_poly.type
_entity_poly.pdbx_seq_one_letter_code
_entity_poly.pdbx_strand_id
1 'polypeptide(L)'
;MARDTSRDGFLNRLELFVLTHFRGLWWLIQQSPQLTRWVNRFLSNRTIYRVDTRPYPFSLMTLDEHIPDTDRPKKTDTYTSWESLIDRTYTGRHLPPDPEFNQRVDLPDPQEAAVLFRKRNGETIYSEKSTLLFPYWAQWFTDGFLRTDRENRLRNTSNHHIDLAPVYGLSRQKTYLLRTFSGGRLKSQQINGEEYPLFFYEDPEQGVIKAEFQDLYIPLNDEVRLPPERKAKLFAMGVERANVQIGYVMLNVICLREHNRVCDILAATYPDWDDERLFQTARNILIVTIMKIVIEDYVNHITPYHFNVILDPLSFTDEKWYRQNWMTIEFDFVYRWHSALPETFIFAGDRLPMTSSLWNNQMILDRGVGTILEETCAQPATQIGLFNTPDFLVDLTEVPTIALGRKTQLASYNDYREAYQYPRVTRFNQISGNPETQALLEQLYGHVDNVELYVGLYAEDAPEHAVLGPLITRMIGIDALSHVLTNPLLAENIYNKDTFSPVGWEIIHETKTLSDLVNRNVVFEDGPFNVTFYRS
;
A
#
# COMPACT_ATOMS: atom_id res chain seq x y z
N MET A 1 -15.45 -4.07 26.03
CA MET A 1 -16.84 -3.69 25.68
C MET A 1 -16.81 -3.18 24.24
N ALA A 2 -17.94 -3.19 23.51
CA ALA A 2 -17.98 -2.54 22.20
C ALA A 2 -17.95 -1.00 22.34
N ARG A 3 -17.39 -0.28 21.35
CA ARG A 3 -17.41 1.20 21.36
C ARG A 3 -18.82 1.77 21.16
N ASP A 4 -19.03 2.98 21.64
CA ASP A 4 -20.26 3.76 21.42
C ASP A 4 -20.33 4.30 19.98
N THR A 5 -21.16 3.69 19.13
CA THR A 5 -21.34 4.09 17.72
C THR A 5 -22.35 5.22 17.51
N SER A 6 -22.78 5.93 18.57
CA SER A 6 -23.73 7.05 18.45
C SER A 6 -23.22 8.20 17.57
N ARG A 7 -21.89 8.32 17.41
CA ARG A 7 -21.23 9.34 16.56
C ARG A 7 -20.74 8.80 15.22
N ASP A 8 -21.22 7.65 14.78
CA ASP A 8 -20.93 7.16 13.42
C ASP A 8 -21.90 7.75 12.38
N GLY A 9 -23.01 8.33 12.81
CA GLY A 9 -24.04 8.89 11.93
C GLY A 9 -25.03 7.84 11.43
N PHE A 10 -26.31 8.19 11.38
CA PHE A 10 -27.38 7.25 11.02
C PHE A 10 -27.20 6.65 9.62
N LEU A 11 -26.93 7.48 8.61
CA LEU A 11 -26.78 7.02 7.23
C LEU A 11 -25.56 6.10 7.04
N ASN A 12 -24.45 6.38 7.74
CA ASN A 12 -23.25 5.54 7.65
C ASN A 12 -23.48 4.18 8.29
N ARG A 13 -24.16 4.14 9.44
CA ARG A 13 -24.53 2.87 10.09
C ARG A 13 -25.52 2.06 9.25
N LEU A 14 -26.50 2.72 8.63
CA LEU A 14 -27.44 2.06 7.73
C LEU A 14 -26.73 1.47 6.50
N GLU A 15 -25.80 2.21 5.92
CA GLU A 15 -25.00 1.75 4.78
C GLU A 15 -24.12 0.56 5.16
N LEU A 16 -23.39 0.64 6.28
CA LEU A 16 -22.62 -0.47 6.81
C LEU A 16 -23.51 -1.69 7.03
N PHE A 17 -24.66 -1.52 7.69
CA PHE A 17 -25.62 -2.59 7.92
C PHE A 17 -26.08 -3.24 6.60
N VAL A 18 -26.49 -2.45 5.60
CA VAL A 18 -26.93 -2.98 4.30
C VAL A 18 -25.82 -3.73 3.59
N LEU A 19 -24.58 -3.24 3.62
CA LEU A 19 -23.44 -3.86 2.93
C LEU A 19 -22.91 -5.13 3.64
N THR A 20 -23.09 -5.24 4.96
CA THR A 20 -22.64 -6.39 5.77
C THR A 20 -23.74 -7.38 6.11
N HIS A 21 -24.99 -7.09 5.73
CA HIS A 21 -26.14 -7.98 5.91
C HIS A 21 -26.73 -8.35 4.54
N PHE A 22 -27.70 -9.27 4.53
CA PHE A 22 -28.38 -9.72 3.31
C PHE A 22 -27.47 -10.41 2.29
N ARG A 23 -26.53 -11.25 2.75
CA ARG A 23 -25.60 -12.02 1.90
C ARG A 23 -26.26 -12.65 0.66
N GLY A 24 -27.45 -13.24 0.80
CA GLY A 24 -28.18 -13.84 -0.32
C GLY A 24 -28.61 -12.84 -1.40
N LEU A 25 -29.02 -11.62 -1.01
CA LEU A 25 -29.36 -10.56 -1.94
C LEU A 25 -28.13 -10.09 -2.71
N TRP A 26 -27.01 -9.85 -2.02
CA TRP A 26 -25.76 -9.45 -2.66
C TRP A 26 -25.22 -10.53 -3.61
N TRP A 27 -25.33 -11.79 -3.22
CA TRP A 27 -25.00 -12.92 -4.09
C TRP A 27 -25.87 -12.94 -5.34
N LEU A 28 -27.20 -12.76 -5.22
CA LEU A 28 -28.13 -12.68 -6.36
C LEU A 28 -27.81 -11.51 -7.29
N ILE A 29 -27.51 -10.33 -6.74
CA ILE A 29 -27.09 -9.16 -7.52
C ILE A 29 -25.83 -9.51 -8.33
N GLN A 30 -24.84 -10.14 -7.68
CA GLN A 30 -23.58 -10.51 -8.33
C GLN A 30 -23.70 -11.65 -9.37
N GLN A 31 -24.84 -12.34 -9.47
CA GLN A 31 -25.10 -13.29 -10.56
C GLN A 31 -25.43 -12.59 -11.90
N SER A 32 -25.80 -11.31 -11.89
CA SER A 32 -26.13 -10.56 -13.10
C SER A 32 -25.04 -9.54 -13.44
N PRO A 33 -24.28 -9.71 -14.53
CA PRO A 33 -23.21 -8.79 -14.89
C PRO A 33 -23.67 -7.33 -15.01
N GLN A 34 -24.88 -7.10 -15.53
CA GLN A 34 -25.44 -5.75 -15.67
C GLN A 34 -25.74 -5.12 -14.30
N LEU A 35 -26.33 -5.88 -13.38
CA LEU A 35 -26.61 -5.39 -12.02
C LEU A 35 -25.31 -5.18 -11.24
N THR A 36 -24.34 -6.11 -11.34
CA THR A 36 -23.02 -5.97 -10.72
C THR A 36 -22.36 -4.67 -11.14
N ARG A 37 -22.30 -4.38 -12.45
CA ARG A 37 -21.69 -3.15 -12.96
C ARG A 37 -22.41 -1.89 -12.47
N TRP A 38 -23.74 -1.90 -12.49
CA TRP A 38 -24.53 -0.77 -12.00
C TRP A 38 -24.33 -0.53 -10.49
N VAL A 39 -24.40 -1.58 -9.67
CA VAL A 39 -24.18 -1.49 -8.22
C VAL A 39 -22.73 -1.09 -7.92
N ASN A 40 -21.75 -1.64 -8.63
CA ASN A 40 -20.34 -1.28 -8.50
C ASN A 40 -20.14 0.21 -8.75
N ARG A 41 -20.64 0.73 -9.89
CA ARG A 41 -20.58 2.17 -10.21
C ARG A 41 -21.26 3.01 -9.13
N PHE A 42 -22.44 2.61 -8.68
CA PHE A 42 -23.20 3.32 -7.64
C PHE A 42 -22.44 3.39 -6.32
N LEU A 43 -21.93 2.27 -5.80
CA LEU A 43 -21.22 2.20 -4.52
C LEU A 43 -19.87 2.91 -4.57
N SER A 44 -19.11 2.76 -5.67
CA SER A 44 -17.84 3.46 -5.86
C SER A 44 -18.04 4.98 -5.92
N ASN A 45 -18.98 5.47 -6.73
CA ASN A 45 -19.30 6.90 -6.81
C ASN A 45 -19.78 7.43 -5.46
N ARG A 46 -20.69 6.71 -4.79
CA ARG A 46 -21.19 7.09 -3.48
C ARG A 46 -20.06 7.22 -2.44
N THR A 47 -19.04 6.36 -2.53
CA THR A 47 -17.86 6.41 -1.66
C THR A 47 -16.98 7.61 -1.99
N ILE A 48 -16.63 7.81 -3.27
CA ILE A 48 -15.71 8.87 -3.69
C ILE A 48 -16.31 10.27 -3.47
N TYR A 49 -17.61 10.45 -3.75
CA TYR A 49 -18.32 11.72 -3.56
C TYR A 49 -18.61 12.07 -2.08
N ARG A 50 -18.05 11.33 -1.11
CA ARG A 50 -18.10 11.73 0.31
C ARG A 50 -17.20 12.93 0.61
N VAL A 51 -16.19 13.17 -0.21
CA VAL A 51 -15.27 14.31 -0.10
C VAL A 51 -15.23 15.10 -1.40
N ASP A 52 -14.64 16.28 -1.34
CA ASP A 52 -14.37 17.07 -2.53
C ASP A 52 -13.42 16.30 -3.47
N THR A 53 -13.72 16.38 -4.76
CA THR A 53 -12.96 15.66 -5.78
C THR A 53 -11.76 16.48 -6.24
N ARG A 54 -10.65 15.81 -6.52
CA ARG A 54 -9.43 16.45 -7.07
C ARG A 54 -9.68 17.34 -8.30
N PRO A 55 -8.78 18.33 -8.54
CA PRO A 55 -7.58 18.65 -7.76
C PRO A 55 -7.90 19.33 -6.43
N TYR A 56 -7.15 18.98 -5.38
CA TYR A 56 -7.23 19.66 -4.09
C TYR A 56 -6.49 21.01 -4.15
N PRO A 57 -6.92 22.03 -3.39
CA PRO A 57 -6.38 23.39 -3.48
C PRO A 57 -4.95 23.55 -2.95
N PHE A 58 -4.43 22.57 -2.20
CA PHE A 58 -3.14 22.67 -1.51
C PHE A 58 -2.30 21.41 -1.68
N SER A 59 -0.99 21.59 -1.53
CA SER A 59 0.00 20.53 -1.33
C SER A 59 0.90 20.90 -0.13
N LEU A 60 1.82 20.01 0.25
CA LEU A 60 2.81 20.30 1.28
C LEU A 60 3.77 21.44 0.91
N MET A 61 3.78 21.90 -0.35
CA MET A 61 4.51 23.12 -0.77
C MET A 61 4.06 24.37 0.00
N THR A 62 2.82 24.39 0.48
CA THR A 62 2.30 25.49 1.30
C THR A 62 3.14 25.71 2.57
N LEU A 63 3.76 24.64 3.06
CA LEU A 63 4.59 24.64 4.27
C LEU A 63 6.08 24.85 3.98
N ASP A 64 6.47 25.01 2.71
CA ASP A 64 7.84 25.33 2.37
C ASP A 64 8.15 26.78 2.77
N GLU A 65 9.14 26.94 3.65
CA GLU A 65 9.61 28.23 4.16
C GLU A 65 10.42 28.99 3.11
N HIS A 66 10.76 28.36 1.99
CA HIS A 66 11.46 28.98 0.87
C HIS A 66 10.65 28.87 -0.43
N ILE A 67 10.97 29.74 -1.40
CA ILE A 67 10.51 29.53 -2.78
C ILE A 67 11.19 28.26 -3.29
N PRO A 68 10.44 27.27 -3.82
CA PRO A 68 10.99 25.99 -4.24
C PRO A 68 12.27 26.13 -5.06
N ASP A 69 13.25 25.29 -4.73
CA ASP A 69 14.58 25.24 -5.38
C ASP A 69 15.40 26.55 -5.29
N THR A 70 15.13 27.40 -4.30
CA THR A 70 15.91 28.62 -3.99
C THR A 70 16.12 28.80 -2.49
N ASP A 71 17.12 29.60 -2.09
CA ASP A 71 17.32 30.03 -0.70
C ASP A 71 16.47 31.27 -0.33
N ARG A 72 15.49 31.65 -1.16
CA ARG A 72 14.69 32.85 -0.91
C ARG A 72 13.55 32.50 0.04
N PRO A 73 13.42 33.16 1.20
CA PRO A 73 12.35 32.86 2.13
C PRO A 73 10.99 33.24 1.56
N LYS A 74 9.97 32.45 1.91
CA LYS A 74 8.56 32.64 1.57
C LYS A 74 7.73 32.60 2.86
N LYS A 75 6.64 33.37 2.91
CA LYS A 75 5.65 33.18 3.97
C LYS A 75 4.91 31.86 3.76
N THR A 76 4.59 31.20 4.86
CA THR A 76 3.82 29.94 4.90
C THR A 76 2.30 30.18 5.04
N ASP A 77 1.85 31.40 4.72
CA ASP A 77 0.42 31.72 4.64
C ASP A 77 -0.26 30.77 3.66
N THR A 78 -1.45 30.27 4.02
CA THR A 78 -2.15 29.26 3.21
C THR A 78 -2.86 29.91 2.03
N TYR A 79 -2.38 29.66 0.82
CA TYR A 79 -3.03 30.08 -0.42
C TYR A 79 -2.76 29.07 -1.54
N THR A 80 -3.68 29.00 -2.50
CA THR A 80 -3.49 28.19 -3.72
C THR A 80 -2.62 28.94 -4.70
N SER A 81 -1.57 28.29 -5.22
CA SER A 81 -0.72 28.81 -6.28
C SER A 81 -0.72 27.88 -7.50
N TRP A 82 -0.29 28.36 -8.65
CA TRP A 82 -0.10 27.50 -9.81
C TRP A 82 0.88 26.37 -9.50
N GLU A 83 2.02 26.69 -8.88
CA GLU A 83 3.06 25.72 -8.51
C GLU A 83 2.53 24.64 -7.56
N SER A 84 1.74 25.02 -6.54
CA SER A 84 1.17 24.05 -5.59
C SER A 84 0.16 23.10 -6.23
N LEU A 85 -0.39 23.44 -7.40
CA LEU A 85 -1.35 22.64 -8.16
C LEU A 85 -0.70 21.75 -9.24
N ILE A 86 0.58 21.95 -9.58
CA ILE A 86 1.23 21.22 -10.67
C ILE A 86 2.55 20.55 -10.28
N ASP A 87 3.24 21.02 -9.24
CA ASP A 87 4.50 20.44 -8.82
C ASP A 87 4.28 19.18 -7.98
N ARG A 88 4.25 18.06 -8.68
CA ARG A 88 4.13 16.71 -8.14
C ARG A 88 5.34 16.26 -7.31
N THR A 89 6.45 17.01 -7.28
CA THR A 89 7.52 16.70 -6.33
C THR A 89 7.09 16.97 -4.88
N TYR A 90 6.01 17.73 -4.66
CA TYR A 90 5.38 17.88 -3.35
C TYR A 90 4.20 16.92 -3.16
N THR A 91 4.05 16.39 -1.95
CA THR A 91 2.93 15.52 -1.59
C THR A 91 1.63 16.34 -1.53
N GLY A 92 0.54 15.81 -2.08
CA GLY A 92 -0.77 16.46 -2.00
C GLY A 92 -1.36 16.42 -0.58
N ARG A 93 -2.48 17.13 -0.37
CA ARG A 93 -3.24 17.06 0.89
C ARG A 93 -4.73 17.29 0.65
N HIS A 94 -5.58 16.73 1.51
CA HIS A 94 -7.03 16.83 1.43
C HIS A 94 -7.56 18.06 2.18
N LEU A 95 -7.11 18.26 3.42
CA LEU A 95 -7.47 19.43 4.22
C LEU A 95 -6.35 20.48 4.21
N PRO A 96 -6.64 21.79 4.35
CA PRO A 96 -5.60 22.81 4.50
C PRO A 96 -4.71 22.55 5.74
N PRO A 97 -3.51 23.16 5.81
CA PRO A 97 -2.72 23.15 7.03
C PRO A 97 -3.48 23.80 8.18
N ASP A 98 -3.39 23.18 9.36
CA ASP A 98 -3.95 23.69 10.61
C ASP A 98 -2.83 24.05 11.59
N PRO A 99 -2.24 25.26 11.48
CA PRO A 99 -1.20 25.70 12.40
C PRO A 99 -1.75 25.91 13.81
N GLU A 100 -3.04 26.22 13.98
CA GLU A 100 -3.63 26.47 15.30
C GLU A 100 -3.70 25.18 16.11
N PHE A 101 -4.12 24.07 15.49
CA PHE A 101 -4.12 22.76 16.13
C PHE A 101 -2.73 22.36 16.64
N ASN A 102 -1.69 22.58 15.83
CA ASN A 102 -0.32 22.25 16.20
C ASN A 102 0.33 23.18 17.23
N GLN A 103 -0.11 24.43 17.30
CA GLN A 103 0.38 25.40 18.26
C GLN A 103 -0.29 25.27 19.64
N ARG A 104 -1.24 24.35 19.78
CA ARG A 104 -1.82 23.99 21.08
C ARG A 104 -0.73 23.47 22.01
N VAL A 105 -0.54 24.17 23.13
CA VAL A 105 0.54 23.94 24.11
C VAL A 105 0.39 22.59 24.84
N ASP A 106 -0.77 21.96 24.75
CA ASP A 106 -1.19 20.76 25.47
C ASP A 106 -1.05 19.45 24.67
N LEU A 107 -0.48 19.46 23.46
CA LEU A 107 -0.18 18.20 22.76
C LEU A 107 0.95 17.42 23.47
N PRO A 108 0.82 16.10 23.68
CA PRO A 108 1.85 15.27 24.32
C PRO A 108 3.13 15.22 23.48
N ASP A 109 4.30 14.94 24.06
CA ASP A 109 5.50 14.69 23.24
C ASP A 109 5.26 13.48 22.30
N PRO A 110 5.78 13.44 21.05
CA PRO A 110 5.60 12.28 20.18
C PRO A 110 6.04 10.94 20.81
N GLN A 111 7.05 10.95 21.67
CA GLN A 111 7.51 9.78 22.41
C GLN A 111 6.49 9.34 23.48
N GLU A 112 5.86 10.31 24.14
CA GLU A 112 4.80 10.06 25.12
C GLU A 112 3.55 9.50 24.43
N ALA A 113 3.16 10.08 23.29
CA ALA A 113 2.03 9.59 22.50
C ALA A 113 2.28 8.19 21.92
N ALA A 114 3.51 7.85 21.54
CA ALA A 114 3.86 6.55 20.99
C ALA A 114 3.65 5.38 21.97
N VAL A 115 3.46 5.63 23.27
CA VAL A 115 3.07 4.60 24.24
C VAL A 115 1.73 3.94 23.88
N LEU A 116 0.86 4.63 23.13
CA LEU A 116 -0.39 4.09 22.61
C LEU A 116 -0.17 2.95 21.60
N PHE A 117 1.00 2.87 20.96
CA PHE A 117 1.30 1.85 19.95
C PHE A 117 2.09 0.67 20.52
N ARG A 118 2.70 0.82 21.71
CA ARG A 118 3.48 -0.23 22.37
C ARG A 118 2.58 -1.34 22.91
N LYS A 119 3.03 -2.58 22.78
CA LYS A 119 2.31 -3.76 23.28
C LYS A 119 2.10 -3.71 24.79
N ARG A 120 0.95 -4.22 25.24
CA ARG A 120 0.70 -4.44 26.68
C ARG A 120 1.23 -5.81 27.08
N ASN A 121 2.10 -5.83 28.10
CA ASN A 121 2.72 -7.06 28.62
C ASN A 121 3.46 -7.92 27.56
N GLY A 122 3.85 -7.34 26.42
CA GLY A 122 4.43 -8.07 25.29
C GLY A 122 3.43 -8.95 24.54
N GLU A 123 2.13 -8.86 24.84
CA GLU A 123 1.10 -9.64 24.18
C GLU A 123 0.85 -9.13 22.76
N THR A 124 0.69 -10.06 21.83
CA THR A 124 0.38 -9.78 20.43
C THR A 124 -1.07 -10.15 20.17
N ILE A 125 -1.85 -9.21 19.63
CA ILE A 125 -3.24 -9.42 19.25
C ILE A 125 -3.26 -9.85 17.78
N TYR A 126 -3.54 -11.12 17.53
CA TYR A 126 -3.55 -11.67 16.18
C TYR A 126 -4.83 -11.30 15.43
N SER A 127 -4.72 -11.15 14.11
CA SER A 127 -5.88 -10.93 13.25
C SER A 127 -6.65 -12.24 13.08
N GLU A 128 -7.96 -12.18 13.25
CA GLU A 128 -8.86 -13.31 12.92
C GLU A 128 -9.11 -13.44 11.41
N LYS A 129 -8.84 -12.39 10.64
CA LYS A 129 -9.19 -12.29 9.21
C LYS A 129 -7.99 -12.41 8.29
N SER A 130 -6.86 -11.80 8.63
CA SER A 130 -5.73 -11.62 7.71
C SER A 130 -4.58 -12.59 7.96
N THR A 131 -4.03 -13.16 6.89
CA THR A 131 -2.76 -13.89 6.91
C THR A 131 -1.57 -12.92 6.91
N LEU A 132 -0.36 -13.39 7.23
CA LEU A 132 0.86 -12.58 7.21
C LEU A 132 1.23 -12.07 5.80
N LEU A 133 0.65 -12.64 4.74
CA LEU A 133 0.83 -12.13 3.38
C LEU A 133 0.18 -10.74 3.20
N PHE A 134 -0.91 -10.46 3.91
CA PHE A 134 -1.64 -9.20 3.79
C PHE A 134 -0.79 -7.94 4.03
N PRO A 135 -0.05 -7.81 5.17
CA PRO A 135 0.83 -6.65 5.37
C PRO A 135 2.02 -6.61 4.40
N TYR A 136 2.55 -7.77 3.99
CA TYR A 136 3.63 -7.80 2.98
C TYR A 136 3.17 -7.30 1.62
N TRP A 137 1.96 -7.69 1.19
CA TRP A 137 1.35 -7.17 -0.02
C TRP A 137 1.09 -5.67 0.08
N ALA A 138 0.52 -5.21 1.20
CA ALA A 138 0.27 -3.79 1.43
C ALA A 138 1.55 -2.98 1.27
N GLN A 139 2.62 -3.35 1.98
CA GLN A 139 3.93 -2.69 1.88
C GLN A 139 4.49 -2.71 0.45
N TRP A 140 4.51 -3.88 -0.20
CA TRP A 140 5.05 -4.02 -1.55
C TRP A 140 4.33 -3.13 -2.56
N PHE A 141 3.00 -3.13 -2.52
CA PHE A 141 2.17 -2.36 -3.42
C PHE A 141 2.35 -0.85 -3.20
N THR A 142 2.26 -0.40 -1.94
CA THR A 142 2.27 1.04 -1.64
C THR A 142 3.64 1.68 -1.77
N ASP A 143 4.73 0.97 -1.49
CA ASP A 143 6.10 1.49 -1.66
C ASP A 143 6.43 1.86 -3.12
N GLY A 144 5.60 1.39 -4.07
CA GLY A 144 5.65 1.83 -5.46
C GLY A 144 5.30 3.31 -5.66
N PHE A 145 4.43 3.88 -4.81
CA PHE A 145 3.92 5.25 -5.02
C PHE A 145 3.79 6.12 -3.76
N LEU A 146 3.85 5.58 -2.54
CA LEU A 146 3.93 6.34 -1.27
C LEU A 146 5.40 6.51 -0.87
N ARG A 147 6.05 7.55 -1.43
CA ARG A 147 7.51 7.68 -1.39
C ARG A 147 7.97 9.03 -0.89
N THR A 148 7.90 9.24 0.42
CA THR A 148 8.38 10.49 1.04
C THR A 148 9.88 10.67 0.82
N ASP A 149 10.30 11.86 0.41
CA ASP A 149 11.72 12.23 0.26
C ASP A 149 12.41 12.28 1.64
N ARG A 150 13.65 11.81 1.73
CA ARG A 150 14.37 11.67 3.00
C ARG A 150 14.97 12.97 3.50
N GLU A 151 15.39 13.83 2.59
CA GLU A 151 16.02 15.12 2.88
C GLU A 151 14.96 16.19 3.14
N ASN A 152 13.92 16.23 2.30
CA ASN A 152 12.79 17.12 2.49
C ASN A 152 11.46 16.35 2.57
N ARG A 153 10.99 16.12 3.79
CA ARG A 153 9.73 15.39 4.07
C ARG A 153 8.44 16.08 3.58
N LEU A 154 8.52 17.31 3.03
CA LEU A 154 7.41 17.95 2.31
C LEU A 154 7.32 17.46 0.85
N ARG A 155 8.43 16.94 0.33
CA ARG A 155 8.56 16.39 -1.03
C ARG A 155 8.45 14.87 -1.04
N ASN A 156 8.33 14.33 -2.25
CA ASN A 156 8.25 12.91 -2.52
C ASN A 156 9.06 12.56 -3.78
N THR A 157 9.45 11.29 -3.87
CA THR A 157 10.16 10.72 -5.03
C THR A 157 9.25 9.85 -5.90
N SER A 158 7.93 9.94 -5.67
CA SER A 158 6.93 9.19 -6.42
C SER A 158 6.68 9.82 -7.78
N ASN A 159 6.33 9.01 -8.76
CA ASN A 159 5.69 9.51 -9.98
C ASN A 159 4.15 9.59 -9.83
N HIS A 160 3.64 9.26 -8.64
CA HIS A 160 2.24 9.12 -8.27
C HIS A 160 1.45 8.07 -9.04
N HIS A 161 2.08 7.20 -9.84
CA HIS A 161 1.39 6.21 -10.65
C HIS A 161 1.48 4.81 -10.05
N ILE A 162 0.47 3.99 -10.35
CA ILE A 162 0.57 2.53 -10.14
C ILE A 162 1.18 1.97 -11.42
N ASP A 163 2.51 1.92 -11.46
CA ASP A 163 3.31 1.59 -12.66
C ASP A 163 4.26 0.40 -12.46
N LEU A 164 4.13 -0.26 -11.30
CA LEU A 164 5.00 -1.33 -10.81
C LEU A 164 6.47 -0.91 -10.71
N ALA A 165 6.74 0.31 -10.22
CA ALA A 165 8.08 0.76 -9.85
C ALA A 165 8.90 -0.24 -9.01
N PRO A 166 8.34 -1.03 -8.06
CA PRO A 166 9.11 -2.06 -7.36
C PRO A 166 9.84 -3.03 -8.31
N VAL A 167 9.20 -3.37 -9.44
CA VAL A 167 9.69 -4.32 -10.44
C VAL A 167 10.52 -3.63 -11.52
N TYR A 168 10.02 -2.51 -12.06
CA TYR A 168 10.60 -1.85 -13.25
C TYR A 168 11.47 -0.64 -12.96
N GLY A 169 11.46 -0.14 -11.72
CA GLY A 169 12.10 1.11 -11.33
C GLY A 169 11.35 2.38 -11.72
N LEU A 170 11.66 3.47 -11.02
CA LEU A 170 10.95 4.76 -11.11
C LEU A 170 11.23 5.56 -12.39
N SER A 171 12.36 5.30 -13.03
CA SER A 171 12.79 6.05 -14.21
C SER A 171 13.16 5.11 -15.34
N ARG A 172 13.05 5.61 -16.58
CA ARG A 172 13.45 4.89 -17.78
C ARG A 172 14.88 4.34 -17.68
N GLN A 173 15.81 5.13 -17.12
CA GLN A 173 17.19 4.71 -16.93
C GLN A 173 17.26 3.50 -16.00
N LYS A 174 16.57 3.52 -14.85
CA LYS A 174 16.52 2.38 -13.92
C LYS A 174 15.89 1.14 -14.55
N THR A 175 14.80 1.33 -15.31
CA THR A 175 14.19 0.25 -16.09
C THR A 175 15.18 -0.40 -17.04
N TYR A 176 16.01 0.38 -17.73
CA TYR A 176 16.99 -0.13 -18.69
C TYR A 176 18.08 -0.96 -18.01
N LEU A 177 18.53 -0.59 -16.82
CA LEU A 177 19.53 -1.36 -16.07
C LEU A 177 19.03 -2.77 -15.71
N LEU A 178 17.71 -2.93 -15.55
CA LEU A 178 17.05 -4.19 -15.20
C LEU A 178 16.64 -5.05 -16.41
N ARG A 179 16.73 -4.53 -17.64
CA ARG A 179 16.32 -5.23 -18.87
C ARG A 179 17.46 -6.03 -19.49
N THR A 180 17.11 -7.14 -20.11
CA THR A 180 18.06 -7.91 -20.95
C THR A 180 18.28 -7.25 -22.31
N PHE A 181 17.32 -6.44 -22.78
CA PHE A 181 17.20 -6.01 -24.18
C PHE A 181 17.18 -7.17 -25.18
N SER A 182 16.70 -8.33 -24.74
CA SER A 182 16.47 -9.50 -25.55
C SER A 182 15.17 -10.20 -25.14
N GLY A 183 14.29 -10.44 -26.12
CA GLY A 183 12.99 -11.10 -25.93
C GLY A 183 12.00 -10.30 -25.06
N GLY A 184 12.23 -9.01 -24.84
CA GLY A 184 11.44 -8.16 -23.96
C GLY A 184 11.65 -8.43 -22.47
N ARG A 185 12.66 -9.20 -22.07
CA ARG A 185 12.78 -9.76 -20.72
C ARG A 185 13.46 -8.82 -19.70
N LEU A 186 13.22 -9.09 -18.43
CA LEU A 186 14.01 -8.61 -17.30
C LEU A 186 15.18 -9.55 -17.03
N LYS A 187 16.30 -8.99 -16.55
CA LYS A 187 17.50 -9.75 -16.18
C LYS A 187 17.19 -10.67 -15.00
N SER A 188 17.55 -11.94 -15.15
CA SER A 188 17.34 -12.98 -14.14
C SER A 188 18.45 -14.02 -14.17
N GLN A 189 18.50 -14.85 -13.13
CA GLN A 189 19.40 -15.98 -13.00
C GLN A 189 18.67 -17.20 -12.46
N GLN A 190 19.22 -18.38 -12.74
CA GLN A 190 18.72 -19.65 -12.21
C GLN A 190 19.50 -20.03 -10.95
N ILE A 191 18.79 -20.25 -9.85
CA ILE A 191 19.36 -20.74 -8.58
C ILE A 191 18.49 -21.92 -8.14
N ASN A 192 19.12 -23.09 -7.94
CA ASN A 192 18.42 -24.32 -7.52
C ASN A 192 17.20 -24.68 -8.40
N GLY A 193 17.26 -24.39 -9.71
CA GLY A 193 16.17 -24.66 -10.65
C GLY A 193 15.04 -23.62 -10.67
N GLU A 194 15.18 -22.52 -9.93
CA GLU A 194 14.21 -21.43 -9.87
C GLU A 194 14.78 -20.11 -10.40
N GLU A 195 13.93 -19.30 -11.05
CA GLU A 195 14.31 -17.99 -11.60
C GLU A 195 14.26 -16.89 -10.52
N TYR A 196 15.36 -16.15 -10.36
CA TYR A 196 15.49 -15.03 -9.43
C TYR A 196 16.10 -13.80 -10.13
N PRO A 197 15.92 -12.58 -9.61
CA PRO A 197 16.67 -11.42 -10.10
C PRO A 197 18.18 -11.62 -9.90
N LEU A 198 18.98 -10.85 -10.64
CA LEU A 198 20.44 -10.90 -10.48
C LEU A 198 20.86 -10.37 -9.10
N PHE A 199 21.90 -10.96 -8.50
CA PHE A 199 22.53 -10.38 -7.31
C PHE A 199 23.08 -8.98 -7.61
N PHE A 200 22.96 -8.07 -6.64
CA PHE A 200 23.28 -6.65 -6.78
C PHE A 200 24.77 -6.34 -6.60
N TYR A 201 25.43 -7.00 -5.65
CA TYR A 201 26.84 -6.77 -5.33
C TYR A 201 27.78 -7.65 -6.17
N GLU A 202 28.92 -7.08 -6.57
CA GLU A 202 30.07 -7.79 -7.15
C GLU A 202 31.03 -8.24 -6.05
N ASP A 203 31.40 -7.33 -5.16
CA ASP A 203 32.18 -7.60 -3.95
C ASP A 203 31.36 -7.19 -2.70
N PRO A 204 30.67 -8.13 -2.04
CA PRO A 204 29.89 -7.87 -0.85
C PRO A 204 30.72 -7.45 0.38
N GLU A 205 32.01 -7.82 0.45
CA GLU A 205 32.89 -7.47 1.56
C GLU A 205 33.22 -5.98 1.52
N GLN A 206 33.54 -5.48 0.32
CA GLN A 206 33.84 -4.07 0.09
C GLN A 206 32.59 -3.23 -0.23
N GLY A 207 31.45 -3.86 -0.46
CA GLY A 207 30.21 -3.19 -0.86
C GLY A 207 30.24 -2.67 -2.30
N VAL A 208 31.05 -3.27 -3.17
CA VAL A 208 31.13 -2.89 -4.59
C VAL A 208 29.90 -3.41 -5.32
N ILE A 209 29.11 -2.49 -5.85
CA ILE A 209 27.94 -2.77 -6.69
C ILE A 209 28.43 -3.21 -8.07
N LYS A 210 27.77 -4.19 -8.69
CA LYS A 210 28.09 -4.57 -10.08
C LYS A 210 27.98 -3.37 -11.01
N ALA A 211 28.91 -3.26 -11.95
CA ALA A 211 28.96 -2.15 -12.90
C ALA A 211 27.62 -1.90 -13.63
N GLU A 212 26.89 -2.96 -13.97
CA GLU A 212 25.57 -2.86 -14.62
C GLU A 212 24.44 -2.31 -13.75
N PHE A 213 24.65 -2.16 -12.43
CA PHE A 213 23.66 -1.67 -11.47
C PHE A 213 24.12 -0.46 -10.68
N GLN A 214 25.28 0.14 -11.00
CA GLN A 214 25.85 1.26 -10.24
C GLN A 214 24.85 2.44 -10.07
N ASP A 215 24.00 2.66 -11.09
CA ASP A 215 23.05 3.78 -11.16
C ASP A 215 21.59 3.36 -10.83
N LEU A 216 21.38 2.15 -10.31
CA LEU A 216 20.05 1.61 -10.05
C LEU A 216 19.37 2.31 -8.86
N TYR A 217 20.01 2.30 -7.70
CA TYR A 217 19.65 3.11 -6.54
C TYR A 217 20.81 3.21 -5.57
N ILE A 218 20.73 4.18 -4.65
CA ILE A 218 21.70 4.34 -3.57
C ILE A 218 21.29 3.41 -2.41
N PRO A 219 22.16 2.48 -1.99
CA PRO A 219 21.88 1.62 -0.84
C PRO A 219 21.63 2.44 0.42
N LEU A 220 20.71 1.96 1.24
CA LEU A 220 20.31 2.64 2.47
C LEU A 220 21.24 2.29 3.63
N ASN A 221 21.32 3.16 4.65
CA ASN A 221 22.22 2.96 5.82
C ASN A 221 22.16 1.55 6.43
N ASP A 222 20.97 0.96 6.55
CA ASP A 222 20.82 -0.38 7.12
C ASP A 222 21.39 -1.46 6.18
N GLU A 223 21.20 -1.32 4.86
CA GLU A 223 21.75 -2.21 3.84
C GLU A 223 23.28 -2.12 3.78
N VAL A 224 23.83 -0.91 3.89
CA VAL A 224 25.28 -0.66 3.91
C VAL A 224 25.95 -1.33 5.11
N ARG A 225 25.25 -1.48 6.24
CA ARG A 225 25.77 -2.08 7.47
C ARG A 225 25.61 -3.59 7.55
N LEU A 226 24.98 -4.22 6.57
CA LEU A 226 24.80 -5.66 6.54
C LEU A 226 26.15 -6.38 6.45
N PRO A 227 26.25 -7.57 7.07
CA PRO A 227 27.43 -8.39 6.94
C PRO A 227 27.55 -8.96 5.51
N PRO A 228 28.76 -9.29 5.03
CA PRO A 228 29.01 -9.66 3.63
C PRO A 228 28.13 -10.81 3.14
N GLU A 229 27.85 -11.81 3.98
CA GLU A 229 27.01 -12.95 3.64
C GLU A 229 25.57 -12.58 3.32
N ARG A 230 25.01 -11.55 3.97
CA ARG A 230 23.67 -11.04 3.65
C ARG A 230 23.69 -10.18 2.39
N LYS A 231 24.68 -9.29 2.26
CA LYS A 231 24.88 -8.45 1.06
C LYS A 231 25.02 -9.29 -0.20
N ALA A 232 25.74 -10.41 -0.13
CA ALA A 232 25.95 -11.32 -1.24
C ALA A 232 24.66 -11.90 -1.82
N LYS A 233 23.55 -11.86 -1.08
CA LYS A 233 22.25 -12.41 -1.47
C LYS A 233 21.21 -11.35 -1.83
N LEU A 234 21.57 -10.07 -1.76
CA LEU A 234 20.65 -9.00 -2.16
C LEU A 234 20.50 -8.95 -3.67
N PHE A 235 19.27 -8.74 -4.11
CA PHE A 235 18.90 -8.72 -5.53
C PHE A 235 18.85 -7.30 -6.07
N ALA A 236 19.22 -7.13 -7.35
CA ALA A 236 19.01 -5.89 -8.08
C ALA A 236 17.51 -5.76 -8.43
N MET A 237 16.86 -4.73 -7.89
CA MET A 237 15.41 -4.52 -8.01
C MET A 237 15.07 -3.04 -8.27
N GLY A 238 13.80 -2.74 -8.58
CA GLY A 238 13.39 -1.43 -9.09
C GLY A 238 13.50 -0.26 -8.09
N VAL A 239 13.46 -0.54 -6.78
CA VAL A 239 13.49 0.48 -5.73
C VAL A 239 14.43 0.09 -4.59
N GLU A 240 14.91 1.11 -3.87
CA GLU A 240 15.94 1.01 -2.81
C GLU A 240 15.51 0.23 -1.56
N ARG A 241 14.21 -0.01 -1.38
CA ARG A 241 13.66 -0.77 -0.26
C ARG A 241 13.29 -2.20 -0.63
N ALA A 242 13.51 -2.62 -1.87
CA ALA A 242 12.94 -3.87 -2.35
C ALA A 242 13.46 -5.12 -1.64
N ASN A 243 14.65 -5.05 -1.06
CA ASN A 243 15.26 -6.14 -0.29
C ASN A 243 14.92 -6.10 1.21
N VAL A 244 14.09 -5.16 1.69
CA VAL A 244 13.96 -4.88 3.13
C VAL A 244 13.45 -6.08 3.94
N GLN A 245 12.51 -6.86 3.40
CA GLN A 245 11.92 -8.01 4.07
C GLN A 245 11.47 -9.07 3.05
N ILE A 246 11.42 -10.33 3.47
CA ILE A 246 11.26 -11.49 2.58
C ILE A 246 9.98 -11.46 1.74
N GLY A 247 8.85 -11.01 2.28
CA GLY A 247 7.58 -10.85 1.57
C GLY A 247 7.64 -9.88 0.40
N TYR A 248 8.37 -8.78 0.54
CA TYR A 248 8.59 -7.83 -0.55
C TYR A 248 9.33 -8.51 -1.71
N VAL A 249 10.38 -9.26 -1.36
CA VAL A 249 11.22 -9.98 -2.32
C VAL A 249 10.43 -11.09 -3.01
N MET A 250 9.64 -11.88 -2.26
CA MET A 250 8.76 -12.92 -2.82
C MET A 250 7.84 -12.33 -3.90
N LEU A 251 7.16 -11.22 -3.62
CA LEU A 251 6.25 -10.57 -4.57
C LEU A 251 6.98 -10.00 -5.80
N ASN A 252 8.19 -9.45 -5.63
CA ASN A 252 9.01 -9.02 -6.77
C ASN A 252 9.45 -10.18 -7.65
N VAL A 253 9.89 -11.30 -7.05
CA VAL A 253 10.30 -12.49 -7.81
C VAL A 253 9.12 -13.01 -8.62
N ILE A 254 7.92 -13.12 -8.02
CA ILE A 254 6.72 -13.55 -8.74
C ILE A 254 6.37 -12.61 -9.90
N CYS A 255 6.45 -11.29 -9.70
CA CYS A 255 6.18 -10.32 -10.78
C CYS A 255 7.24 -10.35 -11.89
N LEU A 256 8.51 -10.55 -11.55
CA LEU A 256 9.59 -10.72 -12.53
C LEU A 256 9.36 -11.97 -13.39
N ARG A 257 9.02 -13.09 -12.74
CA ARG A 257 8.70 -14.36 -13.44
C ARG A 257 7.49 -14.18 -14.35
N GLU A 258 6.43 -13.54 -13.87
CA GLU A 258 5.24 -13.31 -14.70
C GLU A 258 5.57 -12.42 -15.90
N HIS A 259 6.34 -11.36 -15.71
CA HIS A 259 6.77 -10.51 -16.84
C HIS A 259 7.52 -11.33 -17.89
N ASN A 260 8.51 -12.11 -17.48
CA ASN A 260 9.30 -12.93 -18.40
C ASN A 260 8.45 -14.02 -19.09
N ARG A 261 7.52 -14.65 -18.37
CA ARG A 261 6.55 -15.62 -18.91
C ARG A 261 5.64 -14.98 -19.97
N VAL A 262 5.14 -13.78 -19.70
CA VAL A 262 4.31 -13.02 -20.66
C VAL A 262 5.12 -12.65 -21.90
N CYS A 263 6.37 -12.22 -21.73
CA CYS A 263 7.27 -11.96 -22.85
C CYS A 263 7.48 -13.19 -23.75
N ASP A 264 7.67 -14.37 -23.16
CA ASP A 264 7.84 -15.62 -23.92
C ASP A 264 6.57 -15.97 -24.72
N ILE A 265 5.39 -15.79 -24.12
CA ILE A 265 4.11 -16.00 -24.81
C ILE A 265 3.92 -15.00 -25.96
N LEU A 266 4.23 -13.73 -25.72
CA LEU A 266 4.11 -12.69 -26.75
C LEU A 266 5.09 -12.95 -27.90
N ALA A 267 6.33 -13.33 -27.61
CA ALA A 267 7.35 -13.63 -28.62
C ALA A 267 6.96 -14.86 -29.46
N ALA A 268 6.37 -15.90 -28.84
CA ALA A 268 5.88 -17.07 -29.55
C ALA A 268 4.64 -16.76 -30.41
N THR A 269 3.75 -15.89 -29.92
CA THR A 269 2.49 -15.54 -30.60
C THR A 269 2.71 -14.51 -31.72
N TYR A 270 3.67 -13.61 -31.54
CA TYR A 270 3.98 -12.51 -32.46
C TYR A 270 5.48 -12.50 -32.80
N PRO A 271 5.96 -13.42 -33.67
CA PRO A 271 7.39 -13.56 -33.99
C PRO A 271 8.04 -12.31 -34.61
N ASP A 272 7.25 -11.42 -35.19
CA ASP A 272 7.71 -10.18 -35.84
C ASP A 272 7.86 -9.01 -34.86
N TRP A 273 7.51 -9.17 -33.57
CA TRP A 273 7.65 -8.11 -32.58
C TRP A 273 9.09 -8.00 -32.09
N ASP A 274 9.56 -6.76 -31.95
CA ASP A 274 10.89 -6.47 -31.40
C ASP A 274 10.90 -6.50 -29.85
N ASP A 275 12.10 -6.43 -29.28
CA ASP A 275 12.31 -6.44 -27.83
C ASP A 275 11.51 -5.34 -27.11
N GLU A 276 11.49 -4.12 -27.66
CA GLU A 276 10.83 -2.99 -27.03
C GLU A 276 9.31 -3.18 -26.99
N ARG A 277 8.70 -3.64 -28.08
CA ARG A 277 7.26 -3.90 -28.10
C ARG A 277 6.89 -5.04 -27.17
N LEU A 278 7.68 -6.12 -27.11
CA LEU A 278 7.48 -7.22 -26.17
C LEU A 278 7.50 -6.72 -24.72
N PHE A 279 8.56 -5.98 -24.35
CA PHE A 279 8.73 -5.44 -23.01
C PHE A 279 7.57 -4.53 -22.58
N GLN A 280 7.21 -3.54 -23.41
CA GLN A 280 6.18 -2.57 -23.06
C GLN A 280 4.79 -3.22 -23.00
N THR A 281 4.50 -4.17 -23.90
CA THR A 281 3.22 -4.89 -23.87
C THR A 281 3.12 -5.77 -22.62
N ALA A 282 4.18 -6.51 -22.27
CA ALA A 282 4.22 -7.32 -21.04
C ALA A 282 4.11 -6.46 -19.78
N ARG A 283 4.77 -5.29 -19.74
CA ARG A 283 4.64 -4.32 -18.64
C ARG A 283 3.20 -3.83 -18.50
N ASN A 284 2.55 -3.45 -19.60
CA ASN A 284 1.15 -3.00 -19.58
C ASN A 284 0.20 -4.09 -19.06
N ILE A 285 0.38 -5.33 -19.54
CA ILE A 285 -0.40 -6.51 -19.09
C ILE A 285 -0.24 -6.71 -17.57
N LEU A 286 1.00 -6.67 -17.06
CA LEU A 286 1.26 -6.93 -15.65
C LEU A 286 0.72 -5.80 -14.75
N ILE A 287 0.86 -4.53 -15.15
CA ILE A 287 0.31 -3.40 -14.39
C ILE A 287 -1.21 -3.55 -14.23
N VAL A 288 -1.94 -3.85 -15.31
CA VAL A 288 -3.39 -4.04 -15.26
C VAL A 288 -3.76 -5.30 -14.46
N THR A 289 -3.01 -6.39 -14.60
CA THR A 289 -3.20 -7.60 -13.81
C THR A 289 -3.08 -7.33 -12.32
N ILE A 290 -2.06 -6.58 -11.89
CA ILE A 290 -1.89 -6.21 -10.48
C ILE A 290 -3.01 -5.26 -10.02
N MET A 291 -3.39 -4.25 -10.81
CA MET A 291 -4.53 -3.38 -10.46
C MET A 291 -5.84 -4.15 -10.30
N LYS A 292 -6.04 -5.20 -11.11
CA LYS A 292 -7.20 -6.10 -10.97
C LYS A 292 -7.15 -6.87 -9.66
N ILE A 293 -6.01 -7.47 -9.30
CA ILE A 293 -5.83 -8.15 -8.00
C ILE A 293 -6.04 -7.17 -6.83
N VAL A 294 -5.55 -5.93 -6.96
CA VAL A 294 -5.75 -4.88 -5.94
C VAL A 294 -7.23 -4.64 -5.68
N ILE A 295 -8.05 -4.49 -6.73
CA ILE A 295 -9.48 -4.20 -6.58
C ILE A 295 -10.29 -5.45 -6.21
N GLU A 296 -10.09 -6.54 -6.93
CA GLU A 296 -10.98 -7.70 -6.87
C GLU A 296 -10.63 -8.70 -5.75
N ASP A 297 -9.40 -8.68 -5.24
CA ASP A 297 -8.93 -9.59 -4.19
C ASP A 297 -8.61 -8.81 -2.91
N TYR A 298 -7.64 -7.89 -2.99
CA TYR A 298 -7.10 -7.19 -1.83
C TYR A 298 -8.06 -6.16 -1.20
N VAL A 299 -8.70 -5.29 -1.98
CA VAL A 299 -9.69 -4.32 -1.45
C VAL A 299 -10.90 -5.05 -0.88
N ASN A 300 -11.36 -6.11 -1.55
CA ASN A 300 -12.46 -6.94 -1.05
C ASN A 300 -12.11 -7.60 0.30
N HIS A 301 -10.86 -8.05 0.48
CA HIS A 301 -10.37 -8.55 1.77
C HIS A 301 -10.40 -7.49 2.88
N ILE A 302 -10.06 -6.24 2.59
CA ILE A 302 -10.08 -5.16 3.60
C ILE A 302 -11.51 -4.94 4.11
N THR A 303 -12.47 -4.86 3.19
CA THR A 303 -13.85 -4.51 3.53
C THR A 303 -14.60 -5.67 4.20
N PRO A 304 -15.59 -5.40 5.07
CA PRO A 304 -16.48 -6.42 5.62
C PRO A 304 -17.69 -6.72 4.71
N TYR A 305 -17.72 -6.17 3.50
CA TYR A 305 -18.94 -6.14 2.68
C TYR A 305 -19.19 -7.47 1.96
N HIS A 306 -20.46 -7.80 1.76
CA HIS A 306 -20.86 -8.96 0.95
C HIS A 306 -20.87 -8.67 -0.56
N PHE A 307 -20.88 -7.40 -0.94
CA PHE A 307 -20.68 -7.00 -2.33
C PHE A 307 -19.18 -6.92 -2.62
N ASN A 308 -18.70 -7.72 -3.57
CA ASN A 308 -17.32 -7.67 -4.03
C ASN A 308 -17.21 -6.58 -5.10
N VAL A 309 -16.34 -5.61 -4.86
CA VAL A 309 -15.98 -4.58 -5.82
C VAL A 309 -15.26 -5.24 -6.99
N ILE A 310 -15.57 -4.78 -8.21
CA ILE A 310 -14.94 -5.26 -9.45
C ILE A 310 -14.21 -4.14 -10.17
N LEU A 311 -13.17 -4.50 -10.94
CA LEU A 311 -12.48 -3.54 -11.79
C LEU A 311 -13.29 -3.30 -13.07
N ASP A 312 -14.00 -2.18 -13.14
CA ASP A 312 -14.84 -1.80 -14.29
C ASP A 312 -14.60 -0.35 -14.73
N PRO A 313 -13.44 -0.04 -15.33
CA PRO A 313 -13.00 1.35 -15.53
C PRO A 313 -13.86 2.12 -16.54
N LEU A 314 -14.39 1.44 -17.55
CA LEU A 314 -15.23 2.04 -18.59
C LEU A 314 -16.55 2.58 -18.03
N SER A 315 -16.96 2.12 -16.85
CA SER A 315 -18.14 2.61 -16.16
C SER A 315 -17.89 3.90 -15.39
N PHE A 316 -16.80 4.65 -15.60
CA PHE A 316 -16.51 5.88 -14.83
C PHE A 316 -15.92 7.05 -15.64
N THR A 317 -15.87 6.94 -16.97
CA THR A 317 -15.15 7.89 -17.84
C THR A 317 -15.72 9.31 -17.84
N ASP A 318 -16.98 9.47 -17.41
CA ASP A 318 -17.72 10.74 -17.33
C ASP A 318 -17.75 11.36 -15.92
N GLU A 319 -17.11 10.72 -14.93
CA GLU A 319 -17.18 11.17 -13.54
C GLU A 319 -16.34 12.41 -13.25
N LYS A 320 -16.81 13.26 -12.32
CA LYS A 320 -16.08 14.47 -11.91
C LYS A 320 -14.75 14.17 -11.24
N TRP A 321 -14.70 13.09 -10.46
CA TRP A 321 -13.49 12.62 -9.77
C TRP A 321 -12.50 11.92 -10.70
N TYR A 322 -12.88 11.62 -11.95
CA TYR A 322 -12.02 10.95 -12.94
C TYR A 322 -10.92 11.92 -13.41
N ARG A 323 -9.91 12.11 -12.57
CA ARG A 323 -8.79 13.04 -12.73
C ARG A 323 -7.51 12.34 -12.33
N GLN A 324 -6.40 12.74 -12.94
CA GLN A 324 -5.09 12.15 -12.66
C GLN A 324 -4.81 12.11 -11.17
N ASN A 325 -4.30 10.97 -10.73
CA ASN A 325 -3.94 10.74 -9.35
C ASN A 325 -2.83 11.69 -8.86
N TRP A 326 -2.85 11.96 -7.56
CA TRP A 326 -1.81 12.65 -6.81
C TRP A 326 -1.88 12.14 -5.39
N MET A 327 -0.83 11.44 -4.95
CA MET A 327 -0.76 10.87 -3.61
C MET A 327 -0.73 11.96 -2.56
N THR A 328 -1.46 11.73 -1.46
CA THR A 328 -1.62 12.70 -0.38
C THR A 328 -1.00 12.21 0.91
N ILE A 329 -0.69 13.14 1.82
CA ILE A 329 -0.12 12.81 3.13
C ILE A 329 -1.12 12.01 3.98
N GLU A 330 -2.41 12.26 3.81
CA GLU A 330 -3.48 11.49 4.42
C GLU A 330 -3.47 10.03 3.92
N PHE A 331 -3.27 9.83 2.62
CA PHE A 331 -3.17 8.49 2.04
C PHE A 331 -1.92 7.74 2.52
N ASP A 332 -0.81 8.44 2.75
CA ASP A 332 0.37 7.90 3.44
C ASP A 332 0.04 7.43 4.87
N PHE A 333 -0.68 8.24 5.64
CA PHE A 333 -0.96 7.96 7.06
C PHE A 333 -1.91 6.78 7.26
N VAL A 334 -2.93 6.63 6.41
CA VAL A 334 -3.87 5.51 6.49
C VAL A 334 -3.24 4.16 6.10
N TYR A 335 -2.03 4.16 5.52
CA TYR A 335 -1.32 2.96 5.08
C TYR A 335 -0.16 2.52 5.99
N ARG A 336 0.04 3.19 7.13
CA ARG A 336 1.10 2.87 8.13
C ARG A 336 0.72 1.71 9.05
N TRP A 337 0.49 0.55 8.47
CA TRP A 337 0.01 -0.65 9.15
C TRP A 337 1.12 -1.45 9.86
N HIS A 338 2.01 -0.79 10.59
CA HIS A 338 3.12 -1.46 11.28
C HIS A 338 2.63 -2.48 12.32
N SER A 339 1.48 -2.19 12.96
CA SER A 339 0.77 -3.10 13.87
C SER A 339 0.13 -4.33 13.21
N ALA A 340 0.21 -4.48 11.88
CA ALA A 340 -0.17 -5.70 11.18
C ALA A 340 0.94 -6.78 11.18
N LEU A 341 2.16 -6.42 11.57
CA LEU A 341 3.28 -7.36 11.70
C LEU A 341 3.36 -7.95 13.12
N PRO A 342 3.59 -9.27 13.27
CA PRO A 342 3.90 -9.86 14.56
C PRO A 342 5.35 -9.62 14.99
N GLU A 343 5.65 -9.85 16.28
CA GLU A 343 7.03 -9.80 16.82
C GLU A 343 7.89 -10.95 16.28
N THR A 344 7.23 -12.09 16.05
CA THR A 344 7.85 -13.35 15.60
C THR A 344 7.00 -13.96 14.51
N PHE A 345 7.63 -14.72 13.62
CA PHE A 345 6.97 -15.48 12.57
C PHE A 345 7.51 -16.91 12.57
N ILE A 346 6.79 -17.82 11.94
CA ILE A 346 7.20 -19.21 11.77
C ILE A 346 7.90 -19.34 10.41
N PHE A 347 9.09 -19.94 10.41
CA PHE A 347 9.89 -20.23 9.22
C PHE A 347 10.44 -21.65 9.34
N ALA A 348 10.14 -22.51 8.36
CA ALA A 348 10.57 -23.91 8.38
C ALA A 348 10.23 -24.67 9.69
N GLY A 349 9.11 -24.31 10.33
CA GLY A 349 8.66 -24.88 11.61
C GLY A 349 9.22 -24.19 12.86
N ASP A 350 10.25 -23.36 12.73
CA ASP A 350 10.85 -22.64 13.85
C ASP A 350 10.26 -21.24 14.02
N ARG A 351 10.09 -20.81 15.28
CA ARG A 351 9.65 -19.44 15.61
C ARG A 351 10.86 -18.52 15.65
N LEU A 352 10.90 -17.53 14.76
CA LEU A 352 11.99 -16.57 14.64
C LEU A 352 11.51 -15.14 14.90
N PRO A 353 12.36 -14.24 15.42
CA PRO A 353 12.08 -12.80 15.45
C PRO A 353 11.82 -12.26 14.04
N MET A 354 10.86 -11.36 13.88
CA MET A 354 10.56 -10.73 12.59
C MET A 354 11.80 -10.02 12.01
N THR A 355 12.64 -9.45 12.86
CA THR A 355 13.91 -8.81 12.49
C THR A 355 14.90 -9.75 11.79
N SER A 356 14.79 -11.07 11.99
CA SER A 356 15.60 -12.08 11.28
C SER A 356 15.27 -12.18 9.78
N SER A 357 14.08 -11.73 9.37
CA SER A 357 13.66 -11.69 7.96
C SER A 357 14.21 -10.47 7.21
N LEU A 358 14.68 -9.45 7.93
CA LEU A 358 15.10 -8.19 7.32
C LEU A 358 16.42 -8.36 6.54
N TRP A 359 16.40 -7.97 5.26
CA TRP A 359 17.52 -8.13 4.32
C TRP A 359 18.11 -9.54 4.29
N ASN A 360 17.28 -10.57 4.41
CA ASN A 360 17.71 -11.96 4.51
C ASN A 360 17.14 -12.82 3.37
N ASN A 361 17.54 -12.49 2.14
CA ASN A 361 17.09 -13.22 0.95
C ASN A 361 17.52 -14.69 0.94
N GLN A 362 18.51 -15.07 1.75
CA GLN A 362 18.93 -16.47 1.90
C GLN A 362 17.75 -17.35 2.36
N MET A 363 16.87 -16.84 3.22
CA MET A 363 15.66 -17.55 3.66
C MET A 363 14.76 -17.97 2.50
N ILE A 364 14.68 -17.14 1.45
CA ILE A 364 13.88 -17.44 0.25
C ILE A 364 14.60 -18.48 -0.60
N LEU A 365 15.92 -18.34 -0.77
CA LEU A 365 16.74 -19.27 -1.55
C LEU A 365 16.77 -20.68 -0.93
N ASP A 366 16.68 -20.78 0.40
CA ASP A 366 16.68 -22.04 1.14
C ASP A 366 15.32 -22.77 1.05
N ARG A 367 14.20 -22.03 0.96
CA ARG A 367 12.83 -22.60 0.96
C ARG A 367 12.21 -22.74 -0.42
N GLY A 368 12.58 -21.87 -1.37
CA GLY A 368 11.86 -21.67 -2.63
C GLY A 368 10.63 -20.77 -2.44
N VAL A 369 10.33 -19.94 -3.45
CA VAL A 369 9.35 -18.85 -3.33
C VAL A 369 7.93 -19.37 -3.07
N GLY A 370 7.54 -20.48 -3.69
CA GLY A 370 6.20 -21.07 -3.50
C GLY A 370 5.99 -21.53 -2.06
N THR A 371 6.92 -22.32 -1.53
CA THR A 371 6.88 -22.86 -0.17
C THR A 371 6.81 -21.75 0.87
N ILE A 372 7.70 -20.75 0.80
CA ILE A 372 7.73 -19.68 1.80
C ILE A 372 6.50 -18.76 1.73
N LEU A 373 5.88 -18.59 0.55
CA LEU A 373 4.60 -17.89 0.41
C LEU A 373 3.47 -18.66 1.09
N GLU A 374 3.40 -19.97 0.92
CA GLU A 374 2.41 -20.81 1.60
C GLU A 374 2.60 -20.82 3.12
N GLU A 375 3.84 -20.94 3.61
CA GLU A 375 4.17 -20.82 5.04
C GLU A 375 3.77 -19.44 5.60
N THR A 376 3.93 -18.39 4.81
CA THR A 376 3.48 -17.03 5.15
C THR A 376 1.96 -16.95 5.21
N CYS A 377 1.23 -17.62 4.30
CA CYS A 377 -0.23 -17.66 4.31
C CYS A 377 -0.81 -18.51 5.45
N ALA A 378 -0.07 -19.53 5.91
CA ALA A 378 -0.50 -20.41 6.99
C ALA A 378 -0.56 -19.73 8.37
N GLN A 379 0.10 -18.59 8.53
CA GLN A 379 0.19 -17.87 9.80
C GLN A 379 -0.57 -16.53 9.77
N PRO A 380 -1.14 -16.10 10.92
CA PRO A 380 -1.91 -14.86 10.99
C PRO A 380 -1.00 -13.62 10.94
N ALA A 381 -1.52 -12.55 10.36
CA ALA A 381 -1.06 -11.19 10.66
C ALA A 381 -1.56 -10.77 12.06
N THR A 382 -1.29 -9.54 12.45
CA THR A 382 -1.77 -8.97 13.71
C THR A 382 -2.86 -7.92 13.47
N GLN A 383 -3.68 -7.66 14.48
CA GLN A 383 -4.74 -6.66 14.40
C GLN A 383 -4.13 -5.27 14.25
N ILE A 384 -4.55 -4.54 13.21
CA ILE A 384 -4.13 -3.16 13.01
C ILE A 384 -4.82 -2.27 14.04
N GLY A 385 -4.03 -1.54 14.81
CA GLY A 385 -4.52 -0.62 15.82
C GLY A 385 -3.50 -0.32 16.91
N LEU A 386 -3.98 0.32 17.97
CA LEU A 386 -3.19 0.60 19.17
C LEU A 386 -2.76 -0.67 19.92
N PHE A 387 -1.71 -0.52 20.72
CA PHE A 387 -1.15 -1.55 21.60
C PHE A 387 -0.68 -2.84 20.91
N ASN A 388 -0.32 -2.77 19.63
CA ASN A 388 0.01 -3.97 18.88
C ASN A 388 1.20 -3.83 17.90
N THR A 389 1.80 -2.64 17.78
CA THR A 389 3.01 -2.45 16.95
C THR A 389 4.19 -3.21 17.57
N PRO A 390 4.96 -3.99 16.79
CA PRO A 390 6.18 -4.61 17.29
C PRO A 390 7.14 -3.61 17.91
N ASP A 391 7.77 -3.96 19.04
CA ASP A 391 8.53 -2.98 19.83
C ASP A 391 9.70 -2.38 19.04
N PHE A 392 10.33 -3.17 18.16
CA PHE A 392 11.41 -2.71 17.29
C PHE A 392 10.98 -1.68 16.24
N LEU A 393 9.68 -1.56 15.94
CA LEU A 393 9.13 -0.60 14.98
C LEU A 393 8.64 0.68 15.63
N VAL A 394 8.29 0.69 16.92
CA VAL A 394 7.63 1.85 17.55
C VAL A 394 8.47 3.12 17.42
N ASP A 395 9.74 3.06 17.83
CA ASP A 395 10.62 4.24 17.77
C ASP A 395 11.09 4.54 16.34
N LEU A 396 11.12 3.53 15.46
CA LEU A 396 11.53 3.69 14.06
C LEU A 396 10.43 4.24 13.15
N THR A 397 9.16 4.06 13.53
CA THR A 397 8.01 4.30 12.65
C THR A 397 6.91 5.14 13.29
N GLU A 398 6.46 4.83 14.50
CA GLU A 398 5.31 5.50 15.14
C GLU A 398 5.70 6.91 15.60
N VAL A 399 6.82 7.04 16.33
CA VAL A 399 7.32 8.34 16.80
C VAL A 399 7.59 9.31 15.62
N PRO A 400 8.33 8.91 14.56
CA PRO A 400 8.51 9.77 13.39
C PRO A 400 7.22 10.10 12.65
N THR A 401 6.20 9.22 12.68
CA THR A 401 4.91 9.48 12.02
C THR A 401 4.11 10.55 12.75
N ILE A 402 4.04 10.46 14.08
CA ILE A 402 3.39 11.49 14.91
C ILE A 402 4.08 12.84 14.70
N ALA A 403 5.42 12.86 14.76
CA ALA A 403 6.20 14.07 14.49
C ALA A 403 5.98 14.61 13.06
N LEU A 404 5.86 13.72 12.05
CA LEU A 404 5.58 14.12 10.68
C LEU A 404 4.20 14.79 10.56
N GLY A 405 3.16 14.26 11.21
CA GLY A 405 1.82 14.83 11.17
C GLY A 405 1.77 16.26 11.72
N ARG A 406 2.54 16.51 12.78
CA ARG A 406 2.75 17.87 13.31
C ARG A 406 3.56 18.73 12.35
N LYS A 407 4.68 18.23 11.82
CA LYS A 407 5.48 18.97 10.83
C LYS A 407 4.66 19.38 9.59
N THR A 408 3.71 18.54 9.17
CA THR A 408 2.85 18.80 8.00
C THR A 408 1.53 19.48 8.33
N GLN A 409 1.33 19.91 9.58
CA GLN A 409 0.14 20.66 10.02
C GLN A 409 -1.16 19.96 9.62
N LEU A 410 -1.27 18.67 9.94
CA LEU A 410 -2.53 17.94 9.79
C LEU A 410 -3.54 18.44 10.83
N ALA A 411 -4.78 18.61 10.39
CA ALA A 411 -5.91 18.89 11.27
C ALA A 411 -6.20 17.73 12.23
N SER A 412 -7.08 17.96 13.22
CA SER A 412 -7.42 16.96 14.22
C SER A 412 -8.14 15.76 13.59
N TYR A 413 -8.12 14.62 14.27
CA TYR A 413 -8.92 13.44 13.91
C TYR A 413 -10.40 13.79 13.68
N ASN A 414 -10.98 14.67 14.50
CA ASN A 414 -12.37 15.07 14.37
C ASN A 414 -12.64 15.96 13.13
N ASP A 415 -11.67 16.78 12.71
CA ASP A 415 -11.80 17.58 11.47
C ASP A 415 -11.83 16.64 10.25
N TYR A 416 -11.00 15.59 10.27
CA TYR A 416 -11.07 14.55 9.25
C TYR A 416 -12.34 13.72 9.35
N ARG A 417 -12.87 13.39 10.53
CA ARG A 417 -14.19 12.76 10.62
C ARG A 417 -15.25 13.60 9.90
N GLU A 418 -15.31 14.89 10.21
CA GLU A 418 -16.30 15.80 9.64
C GLU A 418 -16.13 15.94 8.12
N ALA A 419 -14.90 16.16 7.64
CA ALA A 419 -14.58 16.24 6.23
C ALA A 419 -14.99 14.98 5.44
N TYR A 420 -14.90 13.82 6.09
CA TYR A 420 -15.30 12.52 5.54
C TYR A 420 -16.73 12.12 5.90
N GLN A 421 -17.59 13.06 6.28
CA GLN A 421 -19.02 12.85 6.58
C GLN A 421 -19.30 11.86 7.72
N TYR A 422 -18.43 11.84 8.72
CA TYR A 422 -18.72 11.29 10.05
C TYR A 422 -18.97 12.43 11.04
N PRO A 423 -19.95 12.32 11.94
CA PRO A 423 -20.07 13.24 13.06
C PRO A 423 -18.79 13.25 13.90
N ARG A 424 -18.38 14.43 14.38
CA ARG A 424 -17.31 14.56 15.39
C ARG A 424 -17.64 13.71 16.62
N VAL A 425 -16.66 12.98 17.14
CA VAL A 425 -16.81 12.32 18.43
C VAL A 425 -16.78 13.37 19.54
N THR A 426 -17.44 13.07 20.65
CA THR A 426 -17.54 13.94 21.83
C THR A 426 -16.99 13.29 23.10
N ARG A 427 -16.64 12.00 23.05
CA ARG A 427 -16.13 11.21 24.17
C ARG A 427 -15.19 10.11 23.66
N PHE A 428 -14.18 9.74 24.44
CA PHE A 428 -13.20 8.72 24.04
C PHE A 428 -13.82 7.33 23.83
N ASN A 429 -14.90 6.99 24.53
CA ASN A 429 -15.62 5.72 24.33
C ASN A 429 -16.32 5.60 22.97
N GLN A 430 -16.39 6.68 22.20
CA GLN A 430 -16.88 6.68 20.81
C GLN A 430 -15.76 6.39 19.80
N ILE A 431 -14.50 6.48 20.21
CA ILE A 431 -13.31 6.08 19.44
C ILE A 431 -13.04 4.59 19.68
N SER A 432 -12.92 4.17 20.94
CA SER A 432 -12.63 2.77 21.30
C SER A 432 -13.50 2.28 22.46
N GLY A 433 -13.86 1.00 22.46
CA GLY A 433 -14.51 0.27 23.54
C GLY A 433 -13.54 -0.33 24.56
N ASN A 434 -12.23 -0.19 24.33
CA ASN A 434 -11.18 -0.58 25.27
C ASN A 434 -11.00 0.51 26.37
N PRO A 435 -11.26 0.20 27.66
CA PRO A 435 -11.13 1.18 28.74
C PRO A 435 -9.72 1.73 28.94
N GLU A 436 -8.68 0.95 28.66
CA GLU A 436 -7.29 1.39 28.74
C GLU A 436 -6.95 2.37 27.62
N THR A 437 -7.41 2.11 26.39
CA THR A 437 -7.32 3.08 25.29
C THR A 437 -8.00 4.38 25.65
N GLN A 438 -9.23 4.32 26.19
CA GLN A 438 -9.98 5.51 26.60
C GLN A 438 -9.23 6.32 27.66
N ALA A 439 -8.77 5.66 28.73
CA ALA A 439 -8.07 6.32 29.82
C ALA A 439 -6.75 6.95 29.37
N LEU A 440 -5.99 6.25 28.52
CA LEU A 440 -4.71 6.77 28.03
C LEU A 440 -4.89 7.91 27.03
N LEU A 441 -5.91 7.86 26.15
CA LEU A 441 -6.25 8.99 25.29
C LEU A 441 -6.69 10.21 26.10
N GLU A 442 -7.50 10.01 27.14
CA GLU A 442 -7.90 11.10 28.06
C GLU A 442 -6.70 11.69 28.80
N GLN A 443 -5.79 10.84 29.29
CA GLN A 443 -4.57 11.29 29.93
C GLN A 443 -3.67 12.11 29.01
N LEU A 444 -3.50 11.68 27.75
CA LEU A 444 -2.58 12.29 26.80
C LEU A 444 -3.14 13.54 26.12
N TYR A 445 -4.44 13.53 25.78
CA TYR A 445 -5.05 14.58 24.96
C TYR A 445 -6.09 15.43 25.69
N GLY A 446 -6.60 14.98 26.84
CA GLY A 446 -7.62 15.67 27.64
C GLY A 446 -9.02 15.68 27.00
N HIS A 447 -9.12 16.12 25.74
CA HIS A 447 -10.36 16.22 24.98
C HIS A 447 -10.23 15.55 23.61
N VAL A 448 -11.33 15.00 23.08
CA VAL A 448 -11.34 14.29 21.79
C VAL A 448 -10.99 15.17 20.58
N ASP A 449 -11.23 16.48 20.67
CA ASP A 449 -10.83 17.45 19.63
C ASP A 449 -9.31 17.75 19.61
N ASN A 450 -8.55 17.22 20.57
CA ASN A 450 -7.10 17.31 20.59
C ASN A 450 -6.44 16.06 19.99
N VAL A 451 -7.19 15.00 19.67
CA VAL A 451 -6.64 13.77 19.13
C VAL A 451 -6.10 14.02 17.72
N GLU A 452 -4.81 13.78 17.53
CA GLU A 452 -4.13 13.88 16.23
C GLU A 452 -4.67 12.84 15.24
N LEU A 453 -4.67 13.16 13.94
CA LEU A 453 -5.19 12.25 12.90
C LEU A 453 -4.60 10.84 13.05
N TYR A 454 -3.27 10.72 13.10
CA TYR A 454 -2.61 9.41 13.14
C TYR A 454 -3.08 8.56 14.31
N VAL A 455 -3.07 9.12 15.53
CA VAL A 455 -3.54 8.41 16.72
C VAL A 455 -5.01 8.05 16.60
N GLY A 456 -5.87 8.97 16.18
CA GLY A 456 -7.30 8.73 16.05
C GLY A 456 -7.66 7.64 15.02
N LEU A 457 -6.90 7.55 13.91
CA LEU A 457 -7.09 6.53 12.89
C LEU A 457 -6.89 5.12 13.46
N TYR A 458 -5.82 4.89 14.22
CA TYR A 458 -5.49 3.56 14.76
C TYR A 458 -6.13 3.28 16.14
N ALA A 459 -6.68 4.30 16.80
CA ALA A 459 -7.49 4.16 18.00
C ALA A 459 -8.94 3.75 17.71
N GLU A 460 -9.46 4.05 16.52
CA GLU A 460 -10.86 3.76 16.18
C GLU A 460 -11.10 2.26 15.99
N ASP A 461 -11.96 1.65 16.81
CA ASP A 461 -12.21 0.21 16.73
C ASP A 461 -12.81 -0.18 15.37
N ALA A 462 -12.23 -1.23 14.77
CA ALA A 462 -12.78 -1.87 13.58
C ALA A 462 -14.13 -2.57 13.89
N PRO A 463 -15.13 -2.47 13.00
CA PRO A 463 -16.33 -3.29 13.09
C PRO A 463 -16.02 -4.80 13.02
N GLU A 464 -16.98 -5.61 13.45
CA GLU A 464 -16.88 -7.07 13.32
C GLU A 464 -16.60 -7.48 11.85
N HIS A 465 -15.64 -8.39 11.65
CA HIS A 465 -15.15 -8.86 10.35
C HIS A 465 -14.52 -7.78 9.43
N ALA A 466 -14.27 -6.56 9.92
CA ALA A 466 -13.48 -5.55 9.22
C ALA A 466 -12.01 -5.62 9.64
N VAL A 467 -11.11 -5.23 8.74
CA VAL A 467 -9.67 -5.15 9.05
C VAL A 467 -9.30 -3.81 9.71
N LEU A 468 -10.05 -2.75 9.44
CA LEU A 468 -9.70 -1.36 9.75
C LEU A 468 -10.89 -0.60 10.36
N GLY A 469 -10.57 0.47 11.10
CA GLY A 469 -11.56 1.42 11.63
C GLY A 469 -12.35 2.14 10.53
N PRO A 470 -13.59 2.59 10.79
CA PRO A 470 -14.47 3.20 9.78
C PRO A 470 -13.91 4.41 9.04
N LEU A 471 -13.11 5.27 9.71
CA LEU A 471 -12.48 6.41 9.04
C LEU A 471 -11.37 5.96 8.10
N ILE A 472 -10.45 5.08 8.55
CA ILE A 472 -9.41 4.50 7.68
C ILE A 472 -10.06 3.83 6.47
N THR A 473 -11.07 2.97 6.67
CA THR A 473 -11.74 2.27 5.55
C THR A 473 -12.34 3.24 4.54
N ARG A 474 -12.95 4.34 5.00
CA ARG A 474 -13.53 5.36 4.12
C ARG A 474 -12.45 6.10 3.32
N MET A 475 -11.38 6.53 3.98
CA MET A 475 -10.27 7.24 3.34
C MET A 475 -9.61 6.38 2.26
N ILE A 476 -9.29 5.12 2.58
CA ILE A 476 -8.76 4.15 1.62
C ILE A 476 -9.74 3.90 0.48
N GLY A 477 -11.04 3.72 0.77
CA GLY A 477 -12.04 3.50 -0.26
C GLY A 477 -12.09 4.64 -1.29
N ILE A 478 -11.98 5.89 -0.83
CA ILE A 478 -11.94 7.07 -1.71
C ILE A 478 -10.65 7.09 -2.54
N ASP A 479 -9.50 6.98 -1.88
CA ASP A 479 -8.20 7.15 -2.54
C ASP A 479 -7.85 5.96 -3.43
N ALA A 480 -7.98 4.72 -2.94
CA ALA A 480 -7.67 3.52 -3.70
C ALA A 480 -8.52 3.41 -4.98
N LEU A 481 -9.84 3.62 -4.87
CA LEU A 481 -10.72 3.58 -6.05
C LEU A 481 -10.37 4.69 -7.04
N SER A 482 -10.25 5.94 -6.58
CA SER A 482 -9.97 7.07 -7.46
C SER A 482 -8.55 7.05 -8.04
N HIS A 483 -7.57 6.44 -7.35
CA HIS A 483 -6.20 6.24 -7.84
C HIS A 483 -6.10 5.14 -8.89
N VAL A 484 -6.71 3.98 -8.63
CA VAL A 484 -6.65 2.85 -9.56
C VAL A 484 -7.41 3.17 -10.84
N LEU A 485 -8.67 3.62 -10.72
CA LEU A 485 -9.57 3.79 -11.87
C LEU A 485 -9.14 4.92 -12.82
N THR A 486 -8.23 5.81 -12.39
CA THR A 486 -7.71 6.92 -13.21
C THR A 486 -6.33 6.63 -13.81
N ASN A 487 -5.83 5.40 -13.67
CA ASN A 487 -4.62 4.96 -14.34
C ASN A 487 -4.80 5.05 -15.88
N PRO A 488 -3.83 5.59 -16.63
CA PRO A 488 -3.96 5.75 -18.08
C PRO A 488 -4.22 4.42 -18.82
N LEU A 489 -3.71 3.29 -18.33
CA LEU A 489 -3.97 1.97 -18.95
C LEU A 489 -5.44 1.54 -18.87
N LEU A 490 -6.22 2.19 -18.01
CA LEU A 490 -7.66 1.94 -17.84
C LEU A 490 -8.54 2.96 -18.58
N ALA A 491 -7.95 3.93 -19.28
CA ALA A 491 -8.71 4.91 -20.05
C ALA A 491 -9.46 4.26 -21.23
N GLU A 492 -10.60 4.83 -21.61
CA GLU A 492 -11.53 4.27 -22.61
C GLU A 492 -10.86 3.84 -23.93
N ASN A 493 -9.99 4.68 -24.47
CA ASN A 493 -9.30 4.42 -25.74
C ASN A 493 -8.07 3.52 -25.61
N ILE A 494 -7.67 3.17 -24.38
CA ILE A 494 -6.46 2.40 -24.08
C ILE A 494 -6.83 1.01 -23.55
N TYR A 495 -7.91 0.88 -22.77
CA TYR A 495 -8.34 -0.36 -22.13
C TYR A 495 -9.02 -1.32 -23.12
N ASN A 496 -8.24 -1.89 -24.04
CA ASN A 496 -8.73 -2.77 -25.10
C ASN A 496 -7.66 -3.77 -25.59
N LYS A 497 -8.10 -4.73 -26.41
CA LYS A 497 -7.26 -5.80 -26.96
C LYS A 497 -6.09 -5.32 -27.82
N ASP A 498 -6.19 -4.15 -28.46
CA ASP A 498 -5.13 -3.64 -29.33
C ASP A 498 -3.92 -3.17 -28.51
N THR A 499 -4.17 -2.58 -27.33
CA THR A 499 -3.11 -2.16 -26.39
C THR A 499 -2.42 -3.34 -25.72
N PHE A 500 -3.18 -4.35 -25.27
CA PHE A 500 -2.65 -5.47 -24.48
C PHE A 500 -2.34 -6.71 -25.30
N SER A 501 -2.62 -6.71 -26.60
CA SER A 501 -2.75 -7.89 -27.46
C SER A 501 -3.94 -8.80 -27.08
N PRO A 502 -4.48 -9.60 -28.02
CA PRO A 502 -5.48 -10.63 -27.72
C PRO A 502 -5.09 -11.57 -26.55
N VAL A 503 -3.88 -12.12 -26.56
CA VAL A 503 -3.42 -13.05 -25.52
C VAL A 503 -3.19 -12.35 -24.18
N GLY A 504 -2.68 -11.12 -24.18
CA GLY A 504 -2.54 -10.33 -22.95
C GLY A 504 -3.89 -9.93 -22.34
N TRP A 505 -4.89 -9.66 -23.18
CA TRP A 505 -6.25 -9.42 -22.74
C TRP A 505 -6.85 -10.64 -22.03
N GLU A 506 -6.62 -11.85 -22.56
CA GLU A 506 -7.03 -13.10 -21.92
C GLU A 506 -6.34 -13.29 -20.56
N ILE A 507 -5.02 -13.09 -20.49
CA ILE A 507 -4.25 -13.17 -19.23
C ILE A 507 -4.83 -12.26 -18.14
N ILE A 508 -5.16 -11.01 -18.48
CA ILE A 508 -5.77 -10.05 -17.55
C ILE A 508 -7.13 -10.56 -17.05
N HIS A 509 -7.99 -11.07 -17.94
CA HIS A 509 -9.35 -11.49 -17.59
C HIS A 509 -9.37 -12.80 -16.79
N GLU A 510 -8.46 -13.72 -17.08
CA GLU A 510 -8.35 -15.01 -16.40
C GLU A 510 -7.72 -14.91 -15.01
N THR A 511 -6.84 -13.93 -14.78
CA THR A 511 -6.20 -13.73 -13.47
C THR A 511 -7.18 -13.10 -12.47
N LYS A 512 -7.67 -13.85 -11.48
CA LYS A 512 -8.66 -13.35 -10.50
C LYS A 512 -8.04 -13.00 -9.15
N THR A 513 -7.05 -13.80 -8.73
CA THR A 513 -6.46 -13.71 -7.40
C THR A 513 -4.94 -13.66 -7.46
N LEU A 514 -4.32 -13.28 -6.35
CA LEU A 514 -2.87 -13.44 -6.19
C LEU A 514 -2.43 -14.91 -6.31
N SER A 515 -3.28 -15.86 -5.91
CA SER A 515 -3.01 -17.29 -6.03
C SER A 515 -2.84 -17.72 -7.49
N ASP A 516 -3.67 -17.22 -8.40
CA ASP A 516 -3.53 -17.49 -9.83
C ASP A 516 -2.18 -17.01 -10.35
N LEU A 517 -1.75 -15.82 -9.94
CA LEU A 517 -0.45 -15.26 -10.31
C LEU A 517 0.71 -16.10 -9.77
N VAL A 518 0.68 -16.49 -8.50
CA VAL A 518 1.75 -17.29 -7.90
C VAL A 518 1.84 -18.67 -8.54
N ASN A 519 0.72 -19.40 -8.62
CA ASN A 519 0.70 -20.79 -9.08
C ASN A 519 1.07 -20.96 -10.57
N ARG A 520 1.02 -19.89 -11.37
CA ARG A 520 1.56 -19.87 -12.74
C ARG A 520 3.09 -19.70 -12.82
N ASN A 521 3.72 -19.24 -11.73
CA ASN A 521 5.11 -18.78 -11.69
C ASN A 521 5.99 -19.56 -10.69
N VAL A 522 5.45 -20.64 -10.13
CA VAL A 522 6.19 -21.54 -9.23
C VAL A 522 6.01 -22.98 -9.70
N VAL A 523 7.06 -23.78 -9.52
CA VAL A 523 6.99 -25.22 -9.74
C VAL A 523 6.52 -25.85 -8.42
N PHE A 524 5.58 -26.78 -8.48
CA PHE A 524 5.10 -27.52 -7.32
C PHE A 524 5.11 -29.03 -7.59
N GLU A 525 5.43 -29.81 -6.56
CA GLU A 525 5.42 -31.29 -6.60
C GLU A 525 4.04 -31.84 -6.17
N ASP A 526 3.45 -31.27 -5.12
CA ASP A 526 2.24 -31.78 -4.44
C ASP A 526 1.00 -30.89 -4.64
N GLY A 527 0.80 -30.38 -5.85
CA GLY A 527 -0.36 -29.53 -6.20
C GLY A 527 -0.15 -28.03 -5.95
N PRO A 528 -1.12 -27.18 -6.35
CA PRO A 528 -0.97 -25.72 -6.28
C PRO A 528 -0.88 -25.24 -4.83
N PHE A 529 -0.03 -24.24 -4.60
CA PHE A 529 0.15 -23.61 -3.30
C PHE A 529 -1.09 -22.82 -2.88
N ASN A 530 -1.42 -22.88 -1.60
CA ASN A 530 -2.49 -22.09 -1.02
C ASN A 530 -2.02 -20.67 -0.67
N VAL A 531 -2.18 -19.73 -1.61
CA VAL A 531 -1.83 -18.32 -1.41
C VAL A 531 -3.09 -17.49 -1.23
N THR A 532 -3.22 -16.83 -0.08
CA THR A 532 -4.44 -16.09 0.27
C THR A 532 -4.19 -15.02 1.32
N PHE A 533 -4.94 -13.92 1.26
CA PHE A 533 -5.00 -12.93 2.34
C PHE A 533 -5.90 -13.39 3.49
N TYR A 534 -6.78 -14.37 3.24
CA TYR A 534 -7.86 -14.77 4.13
C TYR A 534 -7.42 -15.90 5.06
N ARG A 535 -7.68 -15.73 6.36
CA ARG A 535 -7.61 -16.81 7.34
C ARG A 535 -8.74 -17.81 7.08
N SER A 536 -8.38 -19.09 7.05
CA SER A 536 -9.30 -20.24 6.98
C SER A 536 -9.91 -20.59 8.33
#